data_AF-A0A957QGA9-F1
#
_entry.id   AF-A0A957QGA9-F1
#
_cell.length_a   1.000
_cell.length_b   1.000
_cell.length_c   1.000
_cell.angle_alpha   90.00
_cell.angle_beta   90.00
_cell.angle_gamma   90.00
#
_symmetry.space_group_name_H-M   'P 1'
#
loop_
_entity.id
_entity.type
_entity.pdbx_description
1 polymer ?
#
loop_
_entity_poly.entity_id
_entity_poly.type
_entity_poly.pdbx_seq_one_letter_code
_entity_poly.pdbx_strand_id
1 'polypeptide(L)'
;YRNAPPMSKHLSRRQRIARYLRFGLHLFFRRVDGEVTGHNDVARLHYELERQGIRWLHNRSVHMNGDSGVEGLDFYIAGIDDLIEGRPNLSAALRRVPEDAPLILVSHNPDVLESPAALRADLLLAGHTHGGQIVLPLLGPTHTQSDHLSRREAAGYFRRGKTHIYINRGLGEGIPLRLGAPPHITLIEMRDE
;
A
#
# COMPACT_ATOMS: atom_id res chain seq x y z
N TYR A 1 -12.63 13.28 1.53
CA TYR A 1 -12.06 13.56 0.19
C TYR A 1 -12.68 14.73 -0.59
N ARG A 2 -13.86 15.28 -0.25
CA ARG A 2 -14.45 16.38 -1.05
C ARG A 2 -13.85 17.78 -0.78
N ASN A 3 -13.15 18.02 0.32
CA ASN A 3 -12.72 19.37 0.72
C ASN A 3 -11.26 19.52 1.20
N ALA A 4 -10.34 18.64 0.79
CA ALA A 4 -8.92 18.90 1.02
C ALA A 4 -8.42 19.92 -0.03
N PRO A 5 -7.71 21.01 0.35
CA PRO A 5 -7.10 21.89 -0.63
C PRO A 5 -6.12 21.09 -1.50
N PRO A 6 -6.02 21.37 -2.81
CA PRO A 6 -5.14 20.61 -3.68
C PRO A 6 -3.67 20.90 -3.32
N MET A 7 -3.07 20.05 -2.49
CA MET A 7 -1.61 19.98 -2.36
C MET A 7 -1.02 19.26 -3.57
N SER A 8 -1.03 19.94 -4.70
CA SER A 8 -0.20 19.64 -5.84
C SER A 8 -0.09 20.92 -6.64
N LYS A 9 1.09 21.56 -6.64
CA LYS A 9 1.44 22.45 -7.74
C LYS A 9 1.46 21.57 -8.99
N HIS A 10 0.37 21.59 -9.76
CA HIS A 10 0.31 20.84 -11.02
C HIS A 10 1.45 21.31 -11.91
N LEU A 11 2.36 20.38 -12.24
CA LEU A 11 3.51 20.70 -13.09
C LEU A 11 3.03 21.19 -14.45
N SER A 12 3.62 22.29 -14.93
CA SER A 12 3.37 22.78 -16.28
C SER A 12 3.78 21.73 -17.32
N ARG A 13 3.23 21.84 -18.53
CA ARG A 13 3.58 20.93 -19.64
C ARG A 13 5.09 20.90 -19.89
N ARG A 14 5.77 22.05 -19.79
CA ARG A 14 7.24 22.17 -19.92
C ARG A 14 7.97 21.41 -18.81
N GLN A 15 7.53 21.57 -17.56
CA GLN A 15 8.13 20.88 -16.41
C GLN A 15 7.97 19.37 -16.49
N ARG A 16 6.82 18.88 -16.99
CA ARG A 16 6.58 17.46 -17.27
C ARG A 16 7.56 16.94 -18.32
N ILE A 17 7.65 17.60 -19.47
CA ILE A 17 8.58 17.21 -20.55
C ILE A 17 10.03 17.18 -20.04
N ALA A 18 10.45 18.21 -19.29
CA ALA A 18 11.79 18.26 -18.71
C ALA A 18 12.07 17.13 -17.70
N ARG A 19 11.07 16.60 -16.99
CA ARG A 19 11.24 15.40 -16.14
C ARG A 19 11.49 14.16 -16.98
N TYR A 20 10.72 13.94 -18.04
CA TYR A 20 10.92 12.79 -18.93
C TYR A 20 12.28 12.83 -19.63
N LEU A 21 12.70 14.00 -20.11
CA LEU A 21 14.03 14.17 -20.71
C LEU A 21 15.14 13.89 -19.70
N ARG A 22 15.06 14.43 -18.48
CA ARG A 22 16.05 14.16 -17.42
C ARG A 22 16.10 12.67 -17.05
N PHE A 23 14.96 12.00 -17.01
CA PHE A 23 14.90 10.57 -16.76
C PHE A 23 15.53 9.76 -17.90
N GLY A 24 15.26 10.12 -19.16
CA GLY A 24 15.91 9.49 -20.32
C GLY A 24 17.44 9.68 -20.31
N LEU A 25 17.91 10.89 -20.00
CA LEU A 25 19.35 11.16 -19.83
C LEU A 25 19.95 10.38 -18.66
N HIS A 26 19.22 10.26 -17.54
CA HIS A 26 19.66 9.48 -16.38
C HIS A 26 19.89 8.01 -16.73
N LEU A 27 18.96 7.38 -17.44
CA LEU A 27 19.12 6.00 -17.92
C LEU A 27 20.27 5.84 -18.92
N PHE A 28 20.51 6.85 -19.75
CA PHE A 28 21.59 6.82 -20.75
C PHE A 28 22.97 6.92 -20.09
N PHE A 29 23.11 7.77 -19.06
CA PHE A 29 24.40 8.04 -18.41
C PHE A 29 24.68 7.19 -17.17
N ARG A 30 23.67 6.56 -16.56
CA ARG A 30 23.87 5.64 -15.43
C ARG A 30 23.61 4.21 -15.86
N ARG A 31 24.58 3.33 -15.57
CA ARG A 31 24.31 1.89 -15.57
C ARG A 31 23.37 1.58 -14.41
N VAL A 32 22.18 1.08 -14.73
CA VAL A 32 21.37 0.33 -13.78
C VAL A 32 21.84 -1.11 -13.92
N ASP A 33 22.76 -1.51 -13.06
CA ASP A 33 23.36 -2.85 -13.02
C ASP A 33 22.39 -3.92 -12.48
N GLY A 34 21.31 -3.49 -11.83
CA GLY A 34 20.31 -4.39 -11.25
C GLY A 34 20.79 -5.06 -9.97
N GLU A 35 21.90 -4.60 -9.39
CA GLU A 35 22.37 -5.15 -8.13
C GLU A 35 21.41 -4.79 -7.00
N VAL A 36 21.09 -5.80 -6.19
CA VAL A 36 20.24 -5.65 -5.02
C VAL A 36 21.02 -4.85 -3.96
N THR A 37 20.59 -3.61 -3.71
CA THR A 37 21.30 -2.68 -2.81
C THR A 37 20.98 -2.88 -1.33
N GLY A 38 20.20 -3.90 -0.96
CA GLY A 38 19.86 -4.19 0.43
C GLY A 38 19.17 -5.54 0.62
N HIS A 39 19.24 -6.09 1.83
CA HIS A 39 18.48 -7.28 2.22
C HIS A 39 17.48 -6.89 3.32
N ASN A 40 16.27 -7.45 3.24
CA ASN A 40 15.24 -7.25 4.27
C ASN A 40 15.60 -8.03 5.54
N ASP A 41 16.12 -7.36 6.56
CA ASP A 41 16.29 -7.93 7.89
C ASP A 41 14.98 -7.77 8.69
N VAL A 42 14.02 -8.64 8.40
CA VAL A 42 12.69 -8.63 9.01
C VAL A 42 12.78 -8.83 10.53
N ALA A 43 13.72 -9.65 11.00
CA ALA A 43 13.91 -9.93 12.42
C ALA A 43 14.36 -8.66 13.17
N ARG A 44 15.34 -7.95 12.62
CA ARG A 44 15.79 -6.67 13.19
C ARG A 44 14.73 -5.60 13.12
N LEU A 45 14.00 -5.49 12.00
CA LEU A 45 12.91 -4.52 11.87
C LEU A 45 11.82 -4.78 12.92
N HIS A 46 11.43 -6.04 13.10
CA HIS A 46 10.47 -6.44 14.12
C HIS A 46 10.94 -6.10 15.52
N TYR A 47 12.18 -6.42 15.86
CA TYR A 47 12.77 -6.08 17.15
C TYR A 47 12.75 -4.56 17.40
N GLU A 48 13.15 -3.75 16.42
CA GLU A 48 13.19 -2.29 16.57
C GLU A 48 11.78 -1.68 16.67
N LEU A 49 10.79 -2.19 15.93
CA LEU A 49 9.40 -1.71 16.03
C LEU A 49 8.79 -2.05 17.40
N GLU A 50 8.91 -3.29 17.87
CA GLU A 50 8.37 -3.71 19.17
C GLU A 50 9.05 -2.97 20.33
N ARG A 51 10.36 -2.70 20.25
CA ARG A 51 11.07 -1.90 21.27
C ARG A 51 10.52 -0.47 21.37
N GLN A 52 9.94 0.07 20.31
CA GLN A 52 9.30 1.39 20.27
C GLN A 52 7.80 1.33 20.62
N GLY A 53 7.30 0.18 21.06
CA GLY A 53 5.88 -0.01 21.38
C GLY A 53 4.98 -0.12 20.14
N ILE A 54 5.56 -0.30 18.94
CA ILE A 54 4.79 -0.49 17.72
C ILE A 54 4.42 -1.96 17.62
N ARG A 55 3.13 -2.25 17.80
CA ARG A 55 2.60 -3.60 17.71
C ARG A 55 2.68 -4.12 16.28
N TRP A 56 3.40 -5.22 16.10
CA TRP A 56 3.52 -5.90 14.82
C TRP A 56 2.28 -6.77 14.52
N LEU A 57 1.60 -6.51 13.41
CA LEU A 57 0.42 -7.27 12.95
C LEU A 57 0.77 -8.20 11.79
N HIS A 58 1.37 -9.35 12.10
CA HIS A 58 1.70 -10.37 11.10
C HIS A 58 0.90 -11.63 11.38
N ASN A 59 -0.03 -11.91 10.46
CA ASN A 59 -1.03 -12.98 10.54
C ASN A 59 -1.85 -12.90 11.84
N ARG A 60 -2.17 -11.68 12.26
CA ARG A 60 -2.81 -11.36 13.53
C ARG A 60 -3.76 -10.18 13.38
N SER A 61 -4.71 -10.09 14.29
CA SER A 61 -5.59 -8.95 14.45
C SER A 61 -5.47 -8.32 15.82
N VAL A 62 -5.91 -7.05 15.89
CA VAL A 62 -6.13 -6.30 17.12
C VAL A 62 -7.54 -5.74 17.08
N HIS A 63 -8.22 -5.77 18.23
CA HIS A 63 -9.50 -5.09 18.45
C HIS A 63 -9.21 -3.66 18.90
N MET A 64 -9.80 -2.71 18.20
CA MET A 64 -9.70 -1.28 18.45
C MET A 64 -11.03 -0.81 19.04
N ASN A 65 -11.00 -0.45 20.32
CA ASN A 65 -12.15 -0.01 21.12
C ASN A 65 -11.71 0.98 22.21
N GLY A 66 -12.63 1.36 23.11
CA GLY A 66 -12.33 2.24 24.25
C GLY A 66 -11.16 1.77 25.13
N ASP A 67 -11.03 0.46 25.36
CA ASP A 67 -9.92 -0.12 26.14
C ASP A 67 -8.56 0.06 25.46
N SER A 68 -8.56 0.19 24.12
CA SER A 68 -7.37 0.46 23.31
C SER A 68 -7.04 1.95 23.16
N GLY A 69 -7.81 2.84 23.81
CA GLY A 69 -7.64 4.29 23.74
C GLY A 69 -8.26 4.94 22.52
N VAL A 70 -9.14 4.23 21.80
CA VAL A 70 -9.90 4.76 20.67
C VAL A 70 -11.37 4.89 21.08
N GLU A 71 -11.74 6.06 21.57
CA GLU A 71 -13.12 6.33 21.98
C GLU A 71 -14.06 6.43 20.76
N GLY A 72 -15.30 5.94 20.93
CA GLY A 72 -16.36 6.04 19.92
C GLY A 72 -16.22 5.11 18.71
N LEU A 73 -15.14 4.31 18.61
CA LEU A 73 -14.96 3.35 17.53
C LEU A 73 -14.86 1.92 18.09
N ASP A 74 -15.42 0.96 17.37
CA ASP A 74 -15.34 -0.47 17.65
C ASP A 74 -15.10 -1.22 16.34
N PHE A 75 -13.86 -1.67 16.11
CA PHE A 75 -13.47 -2.33 14.86
C PHE A 75 -12.20 -3.17 15.04
N TYR A 76 -11.90 -4.00 14.06
CA TYR A 76 -10.69 -4.80 14.03
C TYR A 76 -9.72 -4.32 12.96
N ILE A 77 -8.43 -4.35 13.26
CA ILE A 77 -7.36 -4.26 12.27
C ILE A 77 -6.69 -5.62 12.20
N ALA A 78 -6.64 -6.23 11.01
CA ALA A 78 -5.91 -7.45 10.74
C ALA A 78 -4.75 -7.16 9.79
N GLY A 79 -3.56 -7.65 10.13
CA GLY A 79 -2.40 -7.62 9.25
C GLY A 79 -1.98 -9.04 8.86
N ILE A 80 -1.58 -9.22 7.61
CA ILE A 80 -1.02 -10.47 7.11
C ILE A 80 0.46 -10.30 6.76
N ASP A 81 1.19 -11.42 6.76
CA ASP A 81 2.54 -11.41 6.24
C ASP A 81 2.58 -11.09 4.74
N ASP A 82 3.77 -10.76 4.25
CA ASP A 82 3.98 -10.55 2.83
C ASP A 82 3.65 -11.79 1.99
N LEU A 83 3.07 -11.58 0.81
CA LEU A 83 2.64 -12.66 -0.09
C LEU A 83 3.81 -13.29 -0.87
N ILE A 84 4.92 -12.58 -1.03
CA ILE A 84 6.05 -12.97 -1.89
C ILE A 84 7.22 -13.48 -1.04
N GLU A 85 7.63 -12.72 -0.03
CA GLU A 85 8.78 -13.00 0.84
C GLU A 85 8.39 -13.65 2.17
N GLY A 86 7.08 -13.68 2.48
CA GLY A 86 6.55 -14.13 3.76
C GLY A 86 5.81 -15.47 3.71
N ARG A 87 5.06 -15.73 4.78
CA ARG A 87 4.14 -16.86 4.95
C ARG A 87 2.77 -16.33 5.36
N PRO A 88 1.99 -15.79 4.42
CA PRO A 88 0.71 -15.18 4.73
C PRO A 88 -0.28 -16.24 5.25
N ASN A 89 -1.01 -15.90 6.31
CA ASN A 89 -2.01 -16.77 6.92
C ASN A 89 -3.22 -15.94 7.34
N LEU A 90 -4.12 -15.75 6.39
CA LEU A 90 -5.33 -14.97 6.58
C LEU A 90 -6.29 -15.61 7.59
N SER A 91 -6.38 -16.95 7.62
CA SER A 91 -7.17 -17.67 8.63
C SER A 91 -6.70 -17.38 10.05
N ALA A 92 -5.39 -17.33 10.29
CA ALA A 92 -4.83 -16.95 11.58
C ALA A 92 -5.09 -15.49 11.93
N ALA A 93 -4.96 -14.58 10.95
CA ALA A 93 -5.22 -13.15 11.12
C ALA A 93 -6.67 -12.87 11.49
N LEU A 94 -7.61 -13.61 10.89
CA LEU A 94 -9.04 -13.40 11.07
C LEU A 94 -9.67 -14.26 12.17
N ARG A 95 -8.92 -15.20 12.77
CA ARG A 95 -9.44 -16.18 13.74
C ARG A 95 -10.19 -15.56 14.93
N ARG A 96 -9.79 -14.36 15.35
CA ARG A 96 -10.39 -13.64 16.49
C ARG A 96 -11.35 -12.53 16.08
N VAL A 97 -11.62 -12.36 14.79
CA VAL A 97 -12.49 -11.30 14.28
C VAL A 97 -13.90 -11.88 14.11
N PRO A 98 -14.92 -11.40 14.85
CA PRO A 98 -16.32 -11.80 14.67
C PRO A 98 -16.83 -11.50 13.26
N GLU A 99 -17.65 -12.37 12.68
CA GLU A 99 -18.03 -12.32 11.25
C GLU A 99 -18.62 -10.98 10.79
N ASP A 100 -19.38 -10.34 11.67
CA ASP A 100 -20.12 -9.10 11.51
C ASP A 100 -19.38 -7.86 12.02
N ALA A 101 -18.21 -8.01 12.65
CA ALA A 101 -17.44 -6.89 13.16
C ALA A 101 -16.79 -6.07 12.02
N PRO A 102 -16.77 -4.72 12.11
CA PRO A 102 -16.06 -3.89 11.16
C PRO A 102 -14.57 -4.25 11.07
N LEU A 103 -14.05 -4.41 9.86
CA LEU A 103 -12.70 -4.93 9.63
C LEU A 103 -11.90 -4.09 8.64
N ILE A 104 -10.73 -3.64 9.09
CA ILE A 104 -9.65 -3.13 8.24
C ILE A 104 -8.61 -4.23 8.05
N LEU A 105 -8.39 -4.64 6.81
CA LEU A 105 -7.32 -5.55 6.44
C LEU A 105 -6.13 -4.77 5.88
N VAL A 106 -4.94 -5.04 6.40
CA VAL A 106 -3.68 -4.47 5.94
C VAL A 106 -2.84 -5.59 5.33
N SER A 107 -2.42 -5.39 4.09
CA SER A 107 -1.52 -6.28 3.37
C SER A 107 -0.45 -5.47 2.67
N HIS A 108 0.78 -5.96 2.58
CA HIS A 108 1.76 -5.31 1.71
C HIS A 108 1.30 -5.36 0.24
N ASN A 109 0.90 -6.55 -0.22
CA ASN A 109 0.55 -6.82 -1.61
C ASN A 109 -0.99 -6.91 -1.80
N PRO A 110 -1.57 -6.19 -2.78
CA PRO A 110 -3.00 -6.23 -3.05
C PRO A 110 -3.51 -7.56 -3.61
N ASP A 111 -2.65 -8.47 -4.07
CA ASP A 111 -3.04 -9.79 -4.59
C ASP A 111 -3.70 -10.69 -3.53
N VAL A 112 -3.69 -10.28 -2.26
CA VAL A 112 -4.51 -10.89 -1.20
C VAL A 112 -6.01 -10.86 -1.57
N LEU A 113 -6.43 -9.95 -2.45
CA LEU A 113 -7.79 -9.84 -2.97
C LEU A 113 -8.30 -11.11 -3.67
N GLU A 114 -7.41 -11.99 -4.12
CA GLU A 114 -7.79 -13.27 -4.71
C GLU A 114 -8.35 -14.24 -3.66
N SER A 115 -8.10 -13.99 -2.36
CA SER A 115 -8.73 -14.73 -1.29
C SER A 115 -10.14 -14.20 -1.00
N PRO A 116 -11.19 -15.03 -1.07
CA PRO A 116 -12.54 -14.62 -0.70
C PRO A 116 -12.64 -14.12 0.76
N ALA A 117 -11.80 -14.64 1.65
CA ALA A 117 -11.74 -14.18 3.04
C ALA A 117 -11.21 -12.75 3.18
N ALA A 118 -10.43 -12.24 2.21
CA ALA A 118 -9.98 -10.85 2.21
C ALA A 118 -11.12 -9.90 1.82
N LEU A 119 -12.02 -10.34 0.95
CA LEU A 119 -13.24 -9.60 0.55
C LEU A 119 -14.31 -9.54 1.65
N ARG A 120 -14.05 -10.13 2.83
CA ARG A 120 -14.85 -9.89 4.03
C ARG A 120 -14.59 -8.50 4.61
N ALA A 121 -13.39 -7.96 4.45
CA ALA A 121 -13.00 -6.68 5.02
C ALA A 121 -13.87 -5.54 4.48
N ASP A 122 -14.15 -4.55 5.33
CA ASP A 122 -14.84 -3.32 4.92
C ASP A 122 -13.85 -2.39 4.23
N LEU A 123 -12.60 -2.37 4.69
CA LEU A 123 -11.50 -1.62 4.09
C LEU A 123 -10.24 -2.48 3.97
N LEU A 124 -9.66 -2.54 2.78
CA LEU A 124 -8.36 -3.13 2.51
C LEU A 124 -7.35 -2.03 2.17
N LEU A 125 -6.27 -1.98 2.94
CA LEU A 125 -5.14 -1.09 2.72
C LEU A 125 -3.96 -1.90 2.20
N ALA A 126 -3.47 -1.56 1.01
CA ALA A 126 -2.34 -2.23 0.39
C ALA A 126 -1.32 -1.27 -0.22
N GLY A 127 -0.15 -1.81 -0.55
CA GLY A 127 0.95 -1.12 -1.21
C GLY A 127 1.49 -1.96 -2.36
N HIS A 128 2.79 -2.24 -2.33
CA HIS A 128 3.54 -3.11 -3.25
C HIS A 128 3.68 -2.61 -4.71
N THR A 129 2.65 -2.00 -5.28
CA THR A 129 2.64 -1.65 -6.70
C THR A 129 3.49 -0.42 -7.05
N HIS A 130 3.86 0.39 -6.05
CA HIS A 130 4.50 1.70 -6.19
C HIS A 130 3.79 2.70 -7.14
N GLY A 131 2.50 2.48 -7.45
CA GLY A 131 1.79 3.22 -8.51
C GLY A 131 2.21 2.84 -9.94
N GLY A 132 2.75 1.63 -10.08
CA GLY A 132 3.40 1.06 -11.25
C GLY A 132 4.78 1.61 -11.57
N GLN A 133 5.36 2.40 -10.66
CA GLN A 133 6.75 2.89 -10.58
C GLN A 133 7.25 3.75 -11.75
N ILE A 134 6.98 3.34 -12.99
CA ILE A 134 7.22 4.05 -14.25
C ILE A 134 5.87 4.26 -14.93
N VAL A 135 5.39 5.50 -14.96
CA VAL A 135 4.15 5.92 -15.61
C VAL A 135 4.51 6.75 -16.83
N LEU A 136 4.23 6.21 -18.00
CA LEU A 136 4.52 6.87 -19.28
C LEU A 136 3.33 7.74 -19.72
N PRO A 137 3.58 8.85 -20.45
CA PRO A 137 2.52 9.62 -21.08
C PRO A 137 1.67 8.72 -22.00
N LEU A 138 0.34 8.86 -21.93
CA LEU A 138 -0.67 8.14 -22.74
C LEU A 138 -0.80 6.64 -22.43
N LEU A 139 0.31 5.95 -22.13
CA LEU A 139 0.31 4.52 -21.80
C LEU A 139 -0.08 4.25 -20.35
N GLY A 140 0.21 5.17 -19.42
CA GLY A 140 -0.04 4.95 -17.99
C GLY A 140 1.05 4.07 -17.32
N PRO A 141 0.76 3.47 -16.15
CA PRO A 141 1.72 2.69 -15.36
C PRO A 141 2.24 1.48 -16.14
N THR A 142 3.53 1.29 -16.37
CA THR A 142 4.02 0.25 -17.29
C THR A 142 3.85 -1.18 -16.78
N HIS A 143 3.78 -1.33 -15.47
CA HIS A 143 3.57 -2.58 -14.76
C HIS A 143 2.85 -2.27 -13.44
N THR A 144 2.33 -3.28 -12.75
CA THR A 144 1.66 -3.15 -11.45
C THR A 144 2.41 -3.86 -10.34
N GLN A 145 3.37 -4.73 -10.67
CA GLN A 145 3.95 -5.70 -9.73
C GLN A 145 2.87 -6.59 -9.08
N SER A 146 1.80 -6.87 -9.81
CA SER A 146 0.69 -7.70 -9.36
C SER A 146 0.21 -8.51 -10.54
N ASP A 147 -0.12 -9.78 -10.28
CA ASP A 147 -0.60 -10.71 -11.30
C ASP A 147 -2.10 -10.57 -11.57
N HIS A 148 -2.82 -9.86 -10.68
CA HIS A 148 -4.29 -9.84 -10.64
C HIS A 148 -4.89 -8.44 -10.79
N LEU A 149 -4.07 -7.40 -10.76
CA LEU A 149 -4.52 -6.01 -10.92
C LEU A 149 -4.33 -5.49 -12.34
N SER A 150 -5.33 -4.76 -12.82
CA SER A 150 -5.17 -3.96 -14.03
C SER A 150 -4.27 -2.75 -13.76
N ARG A 151 -3.68 -2.19 -14.83
CA ARG A 151 -2.89 -0.94 -14.77
C ARG A 151 -3.66 0.24 -14.16
N ARG A 152 -5.00 0.21 -14.16
CA ARG A 152 -5.86 1.25 -13.56
C ARG A 152 -5.97 1.11 -12.04
N GLU A 153 -5.79 -0.10 -11.52
CA GLU A 153 -5.80 -0.41 -10.09
C GLU A 153 -4.40 -0.30 -9.47
N ALA A 154 -3.37 0.08 -10.24
CA ALA A 154 -2.00 0.20 -9.75
C ALA A 154 -1.85 1.17 -8.57
N ALA A 155 -2.78 2.08 -8.32
CA ALA A 155 -2.84 2.88 -7.09
C ALA A 155 -4.20 3.57 -6.96
N GLY A 156 -4.52 4.00 -5.74
CA GLY A 156 -5.71 4.79 -5.45
C GLY A 156 -6.82 3.96 -4.85
N TYR A 157 -8.03 4.50 -4.94
CA TYR A 157 -9.22 3.96 -4.30
C TYR A 157 -10.16 3.31 -5.32
N PHE A 158 -10.66 2.12 -5.00
CA PHE A 158 -11.71 1.43 -5.76
C PHE A 158 -12.49 0.47 -4.84
N ARG A 159 -13.47 -0.25 -5.39
CA ARG A 159 -14.27 -1.22 -4.65
C ARG A 159 -14.34 -2.56 -5.40
N ARG A 160 -14.39 -3.66 -4.64
CA ARG A 160 -14.77 -4.99 -5.13
C ARG A 160 -15.87 -5.53 -4.22
N GLY A 161 -17.09 -5.67 -4.74
CA GLY A 161 -18.26 -5.96 -3.91
C GLY A 161 -18.48 -4.87 -2.85
N LYS A 162 -18.58 -5.29 -1.57
CA LYS A 162 -18.74 -4.37 -0.43
C LYS A 162 -17.40 -3.72 0.00
N THR A 163 -16.28 -4.41 -0.23
CA THR A 163 -14.95 -4.01 0.25
C THR A 163 -14.44 -2.77 -0.46
N HIS A 164 -14.05 -1.79 0.35
CA HIS A 164 -13.30 -0.62 -0.06
C HIS A 164 -11.81 -0.98 -0.15
N ILE A 165 -11.13 -0.56 -1.21
CA ILE A 165 -9.73 -0.90 -1.46
C ILE A 165 -8.96 0.39 -1.68
N TYR A 166 -7.83 0.52 -0.99
CA TYR A 166 -6.90 1.62 -1.17
C TYR A 166 -5.47 1.10 -1.35
N ILE A 167 -4.89 1.36 -2.52
CA ILE A 167 -3.52 1.02 -2.85
C ILE A 167 -2.66 2.28 -2.80
N ASN A 168 -1.77 2.37 -1.80
CA ASN A 168 -0.85 3.46 -1.61
C ASN A 168 0.38 3.31 -2.53
N ARG A 169 0.94 4.43 -2.98
CA ARG A 169 2.10 4.44 -3.90
C ARG A 169 3.44 4.18 -3.19
N GLY A 170 3.46 4.20 -1.87
CA GLY A 170 4.68 4.10 -1.07
C GLY A 170 5.60 5.32 -1.20
N LEU A 171 6.53 5.41 -0.25
CA LEU A 171 7.61 6.40 -0.27
C LEU A 171 8.84 5.89 -1.04
N GLY A 172 9.12 4.60 -0.94
CA GLY A 172 10.24 3.94 -1.60
C GLY A 172 9.95 3.47 -3.02
N GLU A 173 10.86 2.64 -3.53
CA GLU A 173 10.91 2.12 -4.89
C GLU A 173 11.34 0.64 -4.82
N GLY A 174 10.72 -0.23 -5.62
CA GLY A 174 11.14 -1.64 -5.75
C GLY A 174 12.31 -1.83 -6.72
N ILE A 175 12.47 -0.90 -7.66
CA ILE A 175 13.69 -0.75 -8.48
C ILE A 175 14.15 0.70 -8.31
N PRO A 176 15.45 1.03 -8.46
CA PRO A 176 15.98 2.39 -8.24
C PRO A 176 15.61 3.36 -9.40
N LEU A 177 14.37 3.29 -9.89
CA LEU A 177 13.82 4.11 -10.95
C LEU A 177 12.37 4.45 -10.65
N ARG A 178 12.06 5.75 -10.61
CA ARG A 178 10.69 6.22 -10.46
C ARG A 178 10.37 7.39 -11.38
N LEU A 179 9.34 7.21 -12.20
CA LEU A 179 8.90 8.21 -13.18
C LEU A 179 7.38 8.30 -13.21
N GLY A 180 6.83 9.51 -13.08
CA GLY A 180 5.38 9.72 -13.20
C GLY A 180 4.52 9.11 -12.07
N ALA A 181 5.11 8.35 -11.14
CA ALA A 181 4.50 7.86 -9.90
C ALA A 181 5.10 8.58 -8.68
N PRO A 182 4.60 9.76 -8.26
CA PRO A 182 5.14 10.46 -7.09
C PRO A 182 4.89 9.70 -5.78
N PRO A 183 5.81 9.77 -4.79
CA PRO A 183 5.61 9.20 -3.45
C PRO A 183 4.45 9.89 -2.74
N HIS A 184 3.63 9.12 -2.03
CA HIS A 184 2.42 9.62 -1.36
C HIS A 184 2.39 9.19 0.11
N ILE A 185 1.99 10.12 0.97
CA ILE A 185 1.52 9.85 2.33
C ILE A 185 0.01 10.05 2.33
N THR A 186 -0.74 9.12 2.89
CA THR A 186 -2.21 9.17 2.92
C THR A 186 -2.68 9.35 4.34
N LEU A 187 -3.59 10.32 4.54
CA LEU A 187 -4.38 10.46 5.76
C LEU A 187 -5.76 9.83 5.51
N ILE A 188 -6.12 8.84 6.33
CA ILE A 188 -7.45 8.25 6.36
C ILE A 188 -8.09 8.69 7.67
N GLU A 189 -9.21 9.40 7.57
CA GLU A 189 -9.99 9.84 8.72
C GLU A 189 -11.18 8.88 8.89
N MET A 190 -11.30 8.33 10.09
CA MET A 190 -12.48 7.58 10.52
C MET A 190 -13.35 8.50 11.36
N ARG A 191 -14.67 8.38 11.20
CA ARG A 191 -15.66 9.18 11.92
C ARG A 191 -16.76 8.22 12.36
N ASP A 192 -17.27 8.41 13.56
CA ASP A 192 -18.58 7.91 13.92
C ASP A 192 -19.65 8.64 13.08
N GLU A 193 -20.80 7.99 12.86
CA GLU A 193 -21.98 8.66 12.31
C GLU A 193 -22.82 9.27 13.44
#